data_AF-F9P8N1-F1
#
_entry.id   AF-F9P8N1-F1
#
_cell.length_a   1.000
_cell.length_b   1.000
_cell.length_c   1.000
_cell.angle_alpha   90.00
_cell.angle_beta   90.00
_cell.angle_gamma   90.00
#
_symmetry.space_group_name_H-M   'P 1'
#
loop_
_entity.id
_entity.type
_entity.pdbx_description
1 polymer ?
#
loop_
_entity_poly.entity_id
_entity_poly.type
_entity_poly.pdbx_seq_one_letter_code
_entity_poly.pdbx_strand_id
1 'polypeptide(L)' 'MEYWDAYDEYREKVGYKLLRGEEIPEGKYHLCVNVFVRHIDGEFLLMHRSPKKKFILIIMSLVQGEVCWLVKIA' A
#
# COMPACT_ATOMS: atom_id res chain seq x y z
N MET A 1 6.68 11.52 -10.39
CA MET A 1 5.37 10.87 -10.59
C MET A 1 5.59 9.38 -10.44
N GLU A 2 4.76 8.70 -9.65
CA GLU A 2 4.92 7.28 -9.36
C GLU A 2 3.80 6.51 -10.05
N TYR A 3 4.16 5.41 -10.72
CA TYR A 3 3.21 4.55 -11.43
C TYR A 3 3.13 3.19 -10.74
N TRP A 4 1.92 2.66 -10.63
CA TRP A 4 1.68 1.30 -10.14
C TRP A 4 1.17 0.42 -11.27
N ASP A 5 1.54 -0.85 -11.22
CA ASP A 5 0.92 -1.85 -12.07
C ASP A 5 -0.53 -2.05 -11.64
N ALA A 6 -1.45 -2.08 -12.60
CA ALA A 6 -2.83 -2.44 -12.35
C ALA A 6 -2.97 -3.95 -12.30
N TYR A 7 -3.85 -4.41 -11.42
CA TYR A 7 -4.25 -5.81 -11.27
C TYR A 7 -5.76 -5.92 -11.37
N ASP A 8 -6.26 -7.08 -11.76
CA ASP A 8 -7.67 -7.42 -11.66
C ASP A 8 -8.00 -8.14 -10.34
N GLU A 9 -9.24 -8.60 -10.19
CA GLU A 9 -9.70 -9.33 -9.00
C GLU A 9 -9.00 -10.68 -8.79
N TYR A 10 -8.48 -11.28 -9.86
CA TYR A 10 -7.73 -12.54 -9.86
C TYR A 10 -6.23 -12.32 -9.59
N ARG A 11 -5.82 -11.06 -9.38
CA ARG A 11 -4.43 -10.63 -9.17
C ARG A 11 -3.56 -10.84 -10.41
N GLU A 12 -4.17 -10.88 -11.58
CA GLU A 12 -3.44 -10.89 -12.82
C GLU A 12 -3.07 -9.45 -13.19
N LYS A 13 -1.81 -9.26 -13.58
CA LYS A 13 -1.32 -7.96 -14.01
C LYS A 13 -2.03 -7.58 -15.30
N VAL A 14 -2.79 -6.50 -15.24
CA VAL A 14 -3.38 -5.89 -16.44
C VAL A 14 -2.32 -5.00 -17.07
N GLY A 15 -2.20 -4.97 -18.39
CA GLY A 15 -1.23 -4.14 -19.13
C GLY A 15 -1.43 -2.62 -19.01
N TYR A 16 -2.08 -2.17 -17.94
CA TYR A 16 -2.44 -0.79 -17.63
C TYR A 16 -1.65 -0.31 -16.41
N LYS A 17 -1.27 0.96 -16.38
CA LYS A 17 -0.56 1.59 -15.26
C LYS A 17 -1.44 2.62 -14.58
N LEU A 18 -1.46 2.59 -13.26
CA LEU A 18 -2.15 3.55 -12.41
C LEU A 18 -1.19 4.67 -12.02
N LEU A 19 -1.65 5.92 -12.02
CA LEU A 19 -0.87 7.06 -11.52
C LEU A 19 -1.18 7.27 -10.03
N ARG A 20 -0.14 7.27 -9.18
CA ARG A 20 -0.31 7.48 -7.74
C ARG A 20 -0.92 8.85 -7.46
N GLY A 21 -2.07 8.86 -6.78
CA GLY A 21 -2.78 10.07 -6.38
C GLY A 21 -4.00 10.40 -7.24
N GLU A 22 -4.18 9.69 -8.35
CA GLU A 22 -5.39 9.72 -9.16
C GLU A 22 -6.39 8.64 -8.70
N GLU A 23 -7.63 8.77 -9.13
CA GLU A 23 -8.68 7.78 -8.88
C GLU A 23 -8.35 6.45 -9.59
N ILE A 24 -8.55 5.33 -8.89
CA ILE A 24 -8.35 4.01 -9.46
C ILE A 24 -9.63 3.61 -10.19
N PRO A 25 -9.56 3.28 -11.49
CA PRO A 25 -10.74 2.85 -12.24
C PRO A 25 -11.39 1.60 -11.63
N GLU A 26 -12.72 1.49 -11.77
CA GLU A 26 -13.48 0.34 -11.28
C GLU A 26 -12.96 -0.98 -11.85
N GLY A 27 -12.90 -2.01 -11.01
CA GLY A 27 -12.37 -3.33 -11.37
C GLY A 27 -10.85 -3.38 -11.56
N LYS A 28 -10.13 -2.30 -11.21
CA LYS A 28 -8.66 -2.28 -11.13
C LYS A 28 -8.21 -2.14 -9.69
N TYR A 29 -7.08 -2.76 -9.41
CA TYR A 29 -6.45 -2.76 -8.09
C TYR A 29 -4.97 -2.46 -8.26
N HIS A 30 -4.32 -1.92 -7.23
CA HIS A 30 -2.87 -1.87 -7.14
C HIS A 30 -2.42 -2.76 -5.97
N LEU A 31 -1.22 -3.32 -6.09
CA LEU A 31 -0.65 -4.09 -5.01
C LEU A 31 -0.12 -3.14 -3.92
N CYS A 32 -0.43 -3.44 -2.66
CA CYS A 32 0.07 -2.72 -1.49
C CYS A 32 0.55 -3.74 -0.45
N VAL A 33 1.49 -3.33 0.39
CA VAL A 33 2.17 -4.16 1.37
C VAL A 33 2.32 -3.42 2.69
N ASN A 34 2.08 -4.12 3.79
CA ASN A 34 2.35 -3.65 5.15
C ASN A 34 3.43 -4.54 5.78
N VAL A 35 4.48 -3.92 6.34
CA VAL A 35 5.54 -4.64 7.05
C VAL A 35 5.52 -4.27 8.53
N PHE A 36 5.56 -5.29 9.38
CA PHE A 36 5.72 -5.15 10.82
C PHE A 36 7.18 -5.39 11.18
N VAL A 37 7.82 -4.40 11.78
CA VAL A 37 9.18 -4.55 12.32
C VAL A 37 9.07 -4.82 13.81
N ARG A 38 9.62 -5.95 14.24
CA ARG A 38 9.65 -6.38 15.64
C ARG A 38 11.08 -6.34 16.14
N HIS A 39 11.30 -5.70 17.29
CA HIS A 39 12.57 -5.75 18.01
C HIS A 39 12.79 -7.15 18.61
N ILE A 40 14.03 -7.53 18.88
CA ILE A 40 14.35 -8.85 19.47
C ILE A 40 13.70 -9.03 20.86
N ASP A 41 13.47 -7.92 21.56
CA ASP A 41 12.81 -7.87 22.87
C ASP A 41 11.28 -8.04 22.77
N GLY A 42 10.75 -8.10 21.55
CA GLY A 42 9.36 -8.42 21.27
C GLY A 42 8.45 -7.23 20.95
N GLU A 43 8.94 -6.00 21.11
CA GLU A 43 8.23 -4.75 20.79
C GLU A 43 8.09 -4.50 19.28
N PHE A 44 7.12 -3.69 18.87
CA PHE A 44 6.89 -3.34 17.47
C PHE A 44 7.21 -1.88 17.18
N LEU A 45 7.83 -1.62 16.03
CA LEU A 45 8.10 -0.26 15.56
C LEU A 45 6.83 0.34 14.93
N LEU A 46 6.28 1.34 15.61
CA LEU A 46 5.16 2.14 15.15
C LEU A 46 5.64 3.55 14.77
N MET A 47 5.26 4.03 13.59
CA MET A 47 5.60 5.37 13.13
C MET A 47 4.36 6.25 13.02
N HIS A 48 4.48 7.48 13.51
CA HIS A 48 3.46 8.50 13.34
C HIS A 48 3.60 9.14 11.95
N ARG A 49 2.53 9.05 11.14
CA ARG A 49 2.54 9.58 9.77
C ARG A 49 2.46 11.10 9.80
N SER A 50 3.15 11.77 8.88
CA SER A 50 2.99 13.22 8.72
C SER A 50 1.55 13.56 8.31
N PRO A 51 0.92 14.60 8.91
CA PRO A 51 -0.44 15.02 8.58
C PRO A 51 -0.58 15.56 7.15
N LYS A 52 0.54 15.82 6.45
CA LYS A 52 0.53 16.34 5.07
C LYS A 52 0.25 15.28 4.00
N LYS A 53 0.17 13.98 4.35
CA LYS A 53 -0.06 12.91 3.36
C LYS A 53 -1.56 12.74 3.09
N LYS A 54 -1.97 12.93 1.83
CA LYS A 54 -3.38 12.95 1.37
C LYS A 54 -4.15 11.64 1.51
N PHE A 55 -3.53 10.48 1.24
CA PHE A 55 -4.21 9.18 1.33
C PHE A 55 -3.90 8.50 2.67
N ILE A 56 -4.97 8.26 3.42
CA ILE A 56 -5.01 7.61 4.73
C ILE A 56 -5.82 6.33 4.59
N LEU A 57 -5.18 5.17 4.72
CA LEU A 57 -5.89 3.95 5.12
C LEU A 57 -5.28 3.35 6.39
N ILE A 58 -4.21 3.94 6.94
CA ILE A 58 -3.56 3.45 8.15
C ILE A 58 -2.99 4.65 8.93
N ILE A 59 -3.69 5.05 9.99
CA ILE A 59 -3.34 6.18 10.87
C ILE A 59 -2.07 5.87 11.72
N MET A 60 -1.70 4.59 11.84
CA MET A 60 -0.46 4.13 12.47
C MET A 60 0.40 3.43 11.41
N SER A 61 1.41 4.11 10.86
CA SER A 61 2.24 3.48 9.83
C SER A 61 3.22 2.53 10.50
N LEU A 62 3.01 1.23 10.34
CA LEU A 62 4.08 0.25 10.46
C LEU A 62 5.03 0.46 9.28
N VAL A 63 6.32 0.16 9.45
CA VAL A 63 7.36 0.40 8.45
C VAL A 63 6.88 -0.07 7.06
N GLN A 64 6.69 0.86 6.13
CA GLN A 64 6.43 0.51 4.73
C GLN A 64 7.77 0.04 4.12
N GLY A 65 8.11 -1.22 4.39
CA GLY A 65 9.09 -2.00 3.66
C GLY A 65 8.36 -2.95 2.72
N GLU A 66 8.91 -3.20 1.54
CA GLU A 66 8.30 -4.05 0.52
C GLU A 66 8.48 -5.53 0.88
N VAL A 67 7.59 -6.14 1.67
CA VAL A 67 7.43 -7.60 1.75
C VAL A 67 5.96 -8.04 1.83
N CYS A 68 5.45 -8.43 0.65
CA CYS A 68 4.18 -9.07 0.26
C CYS A 68 3.13 -9.43 1.34
N TRP A 69 2.00 -8.69 1.39
CA TRP A 69 0.62 -9.19 1.69
C TRP A 69 -0.42 -8.18 1.17
N LEU A 70 -1.45 -8.67 0.45
CA LEU A 70 -2.44 -7.86 -0.28
C LEU A 70 -3.31 -6.97 0.61
N VAL A 71 -3.42 -5.69 0.25
CA VAL A 71 -4.46 -4.79 0.75
C VAL A 71 -5.39 -4.42 -0.40
N LYS A 72 -6.67 -4.75 -0.28
CA LYS A 72 -7.74 -4.29 -1.17
C LYS A 72 -8.00 -2.82 -0.83
N ILE A 73 -7.54 -1.91 -1.67
CA ILE A 73 -7.88 -0.48 -1.57
C ILE A 73 -9.06 -0.29 -2.53
N ALA A 74 -10.26 -0.27 -1.95
CA ALA A 74 -11.48 0.23 -2.57
C ALA A 74 -11.60 1.73 -2.28
#